data_AF-A0A966WLM0-F1
#
_entry.id   AF-A0A966WLM0-F1
#
_cell.length_a   1.000
_cell.length_b   1.000
_cell.length_c   1.000
_cell.angle_alpha   90.00
_cell.angle_beta   90.00
_cell.angle_gamma   90.00
#
_symmetry.space_group_name_H-M   'P 1'
#
loop_
_entity.id
_entity.type
_entity.pdbx_description
1 polymer ?
#
loop_
_entity_poly.entity_id
_entity_poly.type
_entity_poly.pdbx_seq_one_letter_code
_entity_poly.pdbx_strand_id
1 'polypeptide(L)' 'MLTDAQISSFKENGYLFLPDALGMDQLDRLRAQFEVWIEESRAHTTPYGETMDGRP' A
#
# COMPACT_ATOMS: atom_id res chain seq x y z
N MET A 1 11.53 12.29 12.59
CA MET A 1 10.68 11.97 13.75
C MET A 1 9.41 12.80 13.65
N LEU A 2 8.26 12.25 14.04
CA LEU A 2 7.00 13.00 14.06
C LEU A 2 7.01 14.06 15.16
N THR A 3 6.30 15.17 14.96
CA THR A 3 6.11 16.19 15.99
C THR A 3 5.01 15.79 16.98
N ASP A 4 5.02 16.38 18.18
CA ASP A 4 3.97 16.14 19.19
C ASP A 4 2.57 16.50 18.70
N ALA A 5 2.47 17.52 17.83
CA ALA A 5 1.23 17.90 17.17
C ALA A 5 0.73 16.81 16.22
N GLN A 6 1.63 16.23 15.41
CA GLN A 6 1.29 15.12 14.52
C GLN A 6 0.88 13.87 15.30
N ILE A 7 1.58 13.56 16.41
CA ILE A 7 1.24 12.45 17.29
C ILE A 7 -0.15 12.65 17.92
N SER A 8 -0.45 13.87 18.39
CA SER A 8 -1.74 14.20 18.98
C SER A 8 -2.86 14.11 17.94
N SER A 9 -2.64 14.65 16.73
CA SER A 9 -3.59 14.56 15.61
C SER A 9 -3.89 13.11 15.24
N PHE A 10 -2.89 12.23 15.20
CA PHE A 10 -3.11 10.82 14.92
C PHE A 10 -3.97 10.14 16.00
N LYS A 11 -3.68 10.42 17.28
CA LYS A 11 -4.44 9.87 18.41
C LYS A 11 -5.90 10.30 18.40
N GLU A 12 -6.18 11.54 18.01
CA GLU A 12 -7.54 12.08 17.96
C GLU A 12 -8.31 11.62 16.73
N ASN A 13 -7.68 11.63 15.55
CA ASN A 13 -8.36 11.44 14.27
C ASN A 13 -8.23 10.02 13.68
N GLY A 14 -7.35 9.20 14.22
CA GLY A 14 -7.06 7.85 13.72
C GLY A 14 -6.25 7.81 12.42
N TYR A 15 -5.85 8.96 11.88
CA TYR A 15 -4.97 9.09 10.71
C TYR A 15 -4.05 10.30 10.84
N LEU A 16 -2.99 10.30 10.04
CA LEU A 16 -2.05 11.41 9.94
C LEU A 16 -1.75 11.70 8.48
N PHE A 17 -1.95 12.94 8.06
CA PHE A 17 -1.47 13.41 6.77
C PHE A 17 0.00 13.81 6.86
N LEU A 18 0.86 13.13 6.10
CA LEU A 18 2.29 13.43 6.01
C LEU A 18 2.62 13.90 4.59
N PRO A 19 2.86 15.21 4.39
CA PRO A 19 3.35 15.70 3.11
C PRO A 19 4.74 15.11 2.82
N ASP A 20 4.99 14.80 1.55
CA ASP A 20 6.27 14.30 1.06
C ASP A 20 6.79 13.06 1.83
N ALA A 21 5.86 12.22 2.31
CA ALA A 21 6.19 10.98 3.02
C ALA A 21 7.05 10.02 2.18
N LEU A 22 6.98 10.16 0.86
CA LEU A 22 7.82 9.46 -0.12
C LEU A 22 8.46 10.50 -1.04
N GLY A 23 9.77 10.36 -1.28
CA GLY A 23 10.45 11.14 -2.31
C GLY A 23 10.01 10.73 -3.72
N MET A 24 10.19 11.64 -4.69
CA MET A 24 9.77 11.40 -6.08
C MET A 24 10.39 10.11 -6.67
N ASP A 25 11.69 9.89 -6.45
CA ASP A 25 12.37 8.67 -6.92
C ASP A 25 11.79 7.38 -6.30
N GLN A 26 11.31 7.45 -5.04
CA GLN A 26 10.67 6.32 -4.39
C GLN A 26 9.29 6.05 -4.99
N LEU A 27 8.53 7.12 -5.29
CA LEU A 27 7.23 7.01 -5.97
C LEU A 27 7.39 6.39 -7.36
N ASP A 28 8.40 6.80 -8.13
CA ASP A 28 8.61 6.28 -9.48
C ASP A 28 9.02 4.81 -9.47
N ARG A 29 9.86 4.39 -8.51
CA ARG A 29 10.18 2.96 -8.32
C ARG A 29 8.96 2.15 -7.91
N LEU A 30 8.11 2.68 -7.02
CA LEU A 30 6.90 2.00 -6.57
C LEU A 30 5.92 1.81 -7.75
N ARG A 31 5.75 2.84 -8.58
CA ARG A 31 4.94 2.76 -9.81
C ARG A 31 5.48 1.69 -10.76
N ALA A 32 6.78 1.67 -11.02
CA ALA A 32 7.39 0.67 -11.88
C ALA A 32 7.18 -0.76 -11.36
N GLN A 33 7.27 -0.98 -10.04
CA GLN A 33 6.97 -2.29 -9.44
C GLN A 33 5.50 -2.68 -9.60
N PHE A 34 4.56 -1.74 -9.42
CA PHE A 34 3.15 -2.02 -9.64
C PHE A 34 2.84 -2.41 -11.09
N GLU A 35 3.46 -1.76 -12.08
CA GLU A 35 3.27 -2.14 -13.49
C GLU A 35 3.73 -3.58 -13.76
N VAL A 36 4.86 -4.00 -13.16
CA VAL A 36 5.33 -5.39 -13.25
C VAL A 36 4.30 -6.34 -12.64
N TRP A 37 3.81 -6.05 -11.43
CA TRP A 37 2.81 -6.91 -10.78
C TRP A 37 1.49 -6.96 -11.54
N ILE A 38 1.06 -5.86 -12.15
CA ILE A 38 -0.14 -5.84 -12.99
C ILE A 38 0.06 -6.81 -14.16
N GLU A 39 1.20 -6.74 -14.85
CA GLU A 39 1.45 -7.62 -15.98
C GLU A 39 1.57 -9.10 -15.56
N GLU A 40 2.30 -9.39 -14.49
CA GLU A 40 2.39 -10.73 -13.92
C GLU A 40 1.00 -11.27 -13.51
N SER A 41 0.16 -10.41 -12.93
CA SER A 41 -1.18 -10.81 -12.47
C SER A 41 -2.09 -11.30 -13.59
N ARG A 42 -1.88 -10.83 -14.83
CA ARG A 42 -2.68 -11.26 -16.00
C ARG A 42 -2.54 -12.75 -16.29
N ALA A 43 -1.43 -13.36 -15.90
CA ALA A 43 -1.20 -14.78 -16.08
C ALA A 43 -1.95 -15.65 -15.05
N HIS A 44 -2.48 -15.06 -13.97
CA HIS A 44 -3.23 -15.79 -12.95
C HIS A 44 -4.72 -15.90 -13.34
N THR A 45 -5.16 -17.13 -13.62
CA THR A 45 -6.55 -17.42 -14.03
C THR A 45 -7.40 -18.03 -12.92
N THR A 46 -6.84 -18.22 -11.73
CA THR A 46 -7.51 -18.78 -10.55
C THR A 46 -7.39 -17.81 -9.39
N PRO A 47 -8.34 -17.83 -8.43
CA PRO A 47 -8.22 -16.98 -7.26
C PRO A 47 -7.01 -17.37 -6.41
N TYR A 48 -6.59 -16.44 -5.56
CA TYR A 48 -5.46 -16.65 -4.66
C TYR A 48 -5.92 -17.26 -3.35
N GLY A 49 -5.37 -18.43 -3.02
CA GLY A 49 -5.63 -19.12 -1.76
C GLY A 49 -6.77 -20.13 -1.85
N GLU A 50 -7.36 -20.44 -0.69
CA GLU A 50 -8.54 -21.27 -0.55
C GLU A 50 -9.43 -20.61 0.51
N THR A 51 -10.72 -20.50 0.23
CA THR A 51 -11.71 -20.00 1.18
C THR A 51 -11.96 -21.02 2.29
N MET A 52 -12.50 -20.58 3.42
CA MET A 52 -12.80 -21.49 4.55
C MET A 52 -13.81 -22.60 4.21
N ASP A 53 -14.60 -22.43 3.14
CA ASP A 53 -15.53 -23.43 2.62
C ASP A 53 -14.97 -24.28 1.46
N GLY A 54 -13.65 -24.22 1.23
CA GLY A 54 -12.92 -25.08 0.30
C GLY A 54 -13.03 -24.71 -1.17
N ARG A 55 -13.49 -23.48 -1.48
CA ARG A 55 -13.45 -22.95 -2.84
C ARG A 55 -12.07 -22.33 -3.09
N PRO A 56 -11.47 -22.52 -4.27
CA PRO A 56 -10.26 -21.81 -4.64
C PRO A 56 -10.51 -20.31 -4.71
#